data_AF-A0A7X8CSY8-F1
#
_entry.id   AF-A0A7X8CSY8-F1
#
_cell.length_a   1.000
_cell.length_b   1.000
_cell.length_c   1.000
_cell.angle_alpha   90.00
_cell.angle_beta   90.00
_cell.angle_gamma   90.00
#
_symmetry.space_group_name_H-M   'P 1'
#
loop_
_entity.id
_entity.type
_entity.pdbx_description
1 polymer ?
#
loop_
_entity_poly.entity_id
_entity_poly.type
_entity_poly.pdbx_seq_one_letter_code
_entity_poly.pdbx_strand_id
1 'polypeptide(L)'
;MQIAVIPYSVIDRTELPSVWVDKVPESGEVLDINSRRFYVCGTESPGREGPPVVKVVPCVVSCTSRGWSFGSYIESLAAALSRMKYL
;
A
#
# COMPACT_ATOMS: atom_id res chain seq x y z
N MET A 1 -19.80 -7.16 -5.52
CA MET A 1 -20.00 -5.80 -6.02
C MET A 1 -18.62 -5.16 -5.97
N GLN A 2 -18.04 -4.78 -7.10
CA GLN A 2 -16.66 -4.27 -7.12
C GLN A 2 -16.65 -2.78 -6.80
N ILE A 3 -15.66 -2.34 -6.01
CA ILE A 3 -15.47 -0.97 -5.53
C ILE A 3 -14.20 -0.44 -6.19
N ALA A 4 -14.26 0.78 -6.74
CA ALA A 4 -13.08 1.47 -7.20
C ALA A 4 -12.35 2.08 -5.99
N VAL A 5 -11.08 1.77 -5.82
CA VAL A 5 -10.17 2.40 -4.84
C VAL A 5 -9.12 3.22 -5.59
N ILE A 6 -8.69 4.34 -4.99
CA ILE A 6 -7.55 5.13 -5.49
C ILE A 6 -6.35 4.83 -4.60
N PRO A 7 -5.34 4.08 -5.07
CA PRO A 7 -4.15 3.83 -4.30
C PRO A 7 -3.26 5.08 -4.30
N TYR A 8 -2.70 5.44 -3.15
CA TYR A 8 -1.79 6.57 -2.97
C TYR A 8 -0.44 6.05 -2.45
N SER A 9 0.63 6.19 -3.24
CA SER A 9 1.99 5.82 -2.81
C SER A 9 2.46 6.81 -1.75
N VAL A 10 2.65 6.35 -0.51
CA VAL A 10 3.16 7.21 0.57
C VAL A 10 4.66 7.47 0.46
N ILE A 11 5.39 6.65 -0.33
CA ILE A 11 6.82 6.84 -0.59
C ILE A 11 7.01 7.93 -1.63
N ASP A 12 6.35 7.78 -2.78
CA ASP A 12 6.50 8.69 -3.92
C ASP A 12 5.60 9.94 -3.78
N ARG A 13 4.64 9.90 -2.84
CA ARG A 13 3.59 10.92 -2.64
C ARG A 13 2.74 11.17 -3.89
N THR A 14 2.51 10.11 -4.66
CA THR A 14 1.76 10.14 -5.92
C THR A 14 0.55 9.22 -5.88
N GLU A 15 -0.53 9.65 -6.52
CA GLU A 15 -1.67 8.79 -6.82
C GLU A 15 -1.28 7.75 -7.89
N LEU A 16 -1.71 6.51 -7.66
CA LEU A 16 -1.57 5.40 -8.59
C LEU A 16 -2.89 5.19 -9.34
N PRO A 17 -2.87 4.44 -10.45
CA PRO A 17 -4.08 4.13 -11.20
C PRO A 17 -5.13 3.45 -10.32
N SER A 18 -6.39 3.86 -10.46
CA SER A 18 -7.50 3.30 -9.71
C SER A 18 -7.64 1.81 -9.97
N VAL A 19 -7.94 1.04 -8.92
CA VAL A 19 -8.07 -0.42 -8.98
C VAL A 19 -9.47 -0.83 -8.52
N TRP A 20 -10.03 -1.84 -9.18
CA TRP A 20 -11.29 -2.45 -8.80
C TRP A 20 -11.03 -3.60 -7.84
N VAL A 21 -11.68 -3.56 -6.68
CA VAL A 21 -11.52 -4.54 -5.61
C VAL A 21 -12.88 -5.02 -5.11
N ASP A 22 -12.96 -6.24 -4.61
CA ASP A 22 -14.23 -6.78 -4.07
C ASP A 22 -14.61 -6.14 -2.72
N LYS A 23 -13.61 -5.67 -1.97
CA LYS A 23 -13.75 -4.93 -0.71
C LYS A 23 -12.66 -3.87 -0.60
N VAL A 24 -12.91 -2.83 0.19
CA VAL A 24 -11.86 -1.85 0.53
C VAL A 24 -10.79 -2.59 1.35
N PRO A 25 -9.52 -2.58 0.89
CA PRO A 25 -8.47 -3.39 1.50
C PRO A 25 -8.00 -2.76 2.82
N GLU A 26 -7.72 -3.60 3.81
CA GLU A 26 -7.32 -3.17 5.15
C GLU A 26 -5.79 -3.04 5.29
N SER A 27 -5.33 -2.35 6.32
CA SER A 27 -3.89 -2.22 6.60
C SER A 27 -3.24 -3.59 6.79
N GLY A 28 -2.15 -3.84 6.07
CA GLY A 28 -1.47 -5.14 5.99
C GLY A 28 -1.88 -6.02 4.80
N GLU A 29 -3.00 -5.73 4.13
CA GLU A 29 -3.38 -6.44 2.91
C GLU A 29 -2.52 -6.02 1.71
N VAL A 30 -2.47 -6.89 0.70
CA VAL A 30 -1.70 -6.69 -0.53
C VAL A 30 -2.62 -6.25 -1.65
N LEU A 31 -2.22 -5.22 -2.39
CA LEU A 31 -2.83 -4.80 -3.64
C LEU A 31 -1.88 -5.07 -4.80
N ASP A 32 -2.39 -5.68 -5.86
CA ASP A 32 -1.68 -5.77 -7.13
C ASP A 32 -2.12 -4.62 -8.05
N ILE A 33 -1.19 -3.73 -8.38
CA ILE A 33 -1.41 -2.57 -9.25
C ILE A 33 -0.42 -2.67 -10.40
N ASN A 34 -0.89 -2.77 -11.65
CA ASN A 34 -0.04 -2.89 -12.84
C ASN A 34 1.08 -3.96 -12.70
N SER A 35 0.71 -5.16 -12.23
CA SER A 35 1.63 -6.28 -12.00
C SER A 35 2.74 -6.02 -10.95
N ARG A 36 2.58 -4.98 -10.12
CA ARG A 36 3.43 -4.70 -8.96
C ARG A 36 2.61 -4.87 -7.69
N ARG A 37 3.20 -5.51 -6.69
CA ARG A 37 2.58 -5.66 -5.37
C ARG A 37 2.82 -4.44 -4.51
N PHE A 38 1.80 -4.05 -3.77
CA PHE A 38 1.85 -2.98 -2.80
C PHE A 38 1.21 -3.47 -1.49
N TYR A 39 1.73 -3.01 -0.37
CA TYR A 39 1.07 -3.19 0.93
C TYR A 39 0.21 -1.99 1.24
N VAL A 40 -1.00 -2.25 1.71
CA VAL A 40 -1.86 -1.22 2.28
C VAL A 40 -1.35 -0.87 3.67
N CYS A 41 -1.13 0.42 3.92
CA CYS A 41 -0.70 0.94 5.22
C CYS A 41 -1.80 1.72 5.94
N GLY A 42 -2.87 2.07 5.23
CA GLY A 42 -4.03 2.73 5.80
C GLY A 42 -5.06 3.08 4.73
N THR A 43 -6.29 3.30 5.16
CA THR A 43 -7.39 3.69 4.29
C THR A 43 -7.98 4.99 4.80
N GLU A 44 -8.10 5.96 3.90
CA GLU A 44 -8.87 7.17 4.15
C GLU A 44 -10.16 7.05 3.35
N SER A 45 -11.26 6.83 4.07
CA SER A 45 -12.59 6.90 3.49
C SER A 45 -12.96 8.38 3.36
N PRO A 46 -13.05 8.94 2.14
CA PRO A 46 -13.60 10.27 1.98
C PRO A 46 -15.05 10.21 2.44
N GLY A 47 -15.45 11.12 3.33
CA GLY A 47 -16.83 11.21 3.77
C GLY A 47 -17.76 11.36 2.57
N ARG A 48 -18.65 10.38 2.38
CA ARG A 48 -19.85 10.34 1.51
C ARG A 48 -19.71 10.58 0.00
N GLU A 49 -18.69 11.24 -0.53
CA GLU A 49 -18.58 11.50 -1.98
C GLU A 49 -17.16 11.26 -2.49
N GLY A 50 -16.90 10.04 -2.98
CA GLY A 50 -15.66 9.69 -3.69
C GLY A 50 -15.23 8.24 -3.46
N PRO A 51 -14.45 7.66 -4.39
CA PRO A 51 -13.82 6.36 -4.19
C PRO A 51 -12.83 6.44 -3.01
N PRO A 52 -12.77 5.43 -2.13
CA PRO A 52 -11.85 5.41 -1.00
C PRO A 52 -10.39 5.48 -1.43
N VAL A 53 -9.62 6.29 -0.70
CA VAL A 53 -8.18 6.43 -0.92
C VAL A 53 -7.45 5.42 -0.05
N VAL A 54 -6.62 4.60 -0.67
CA VAL A 54 -5.86 3.54 0.01
C VAL A 54 -4.39 3.92 -0.01
N LYS A 55 -3.82 4.22 1.16
CA LYS A 55 -2.39 4.49 1.30
C LYS A 55 -1.61 3.20 1.14
N VAL A 56 -0.67 3.19 0.21
CA VAL A 56 0.10 2.01 -0.15
C VAL A 56 1.60 2.26 -0.16
N VAL A 57 2.38 1.21 0.07
CA VAL A 57 3.83 1.17 -0.13
C VAL A 57 4.18 0.05 -1.10
N PRO A 58 5.10 0.26 -2.05
CA PRO A 58 5.55 -0.81 -2.93
C PRO A 58 6.11 -1.96 -2.10
N CYS A 59 5.78 -3.19 -2.48
CA CYS A 59 6.40 -4.39 -1.95
C CYS A 59 7.73 -4.58 -2.67
N VAL A 60 8.81 -4.02 -2.12
CA VAL A 60 10.14 -4.03 -2.76
C VAL A 60 10.82 -5.40 -2.60
N VAL A 61 10.34 -6.22 -1.67
CA VAL A 61 10.85 -7.58 -1.48
C VAL A 61 9.93 -8.54 -2.24
N SER A 62 10.33 -8.93 -3.45
CA SER A 62 9.84 -10.15 -4.07
C SER A 62 10.36 -11.33 -3.24
N CYS A 63 9.67 -11.66 -2.15
CA CYS A 63 10.01 -12.84 -1.35
C CYS A 63 9.76 -14.10 -2.20
N THR A 64 10.80 -14.57 -2.87
CA THR A 64 10.90 -15.93 -3.39
C THR A 64 11.09 -16.95 -2.26
N SER A 65 11.16 -16.52 -0.99
CA SER A 65 11.30 -17.39 0.16
C SER A 65 10.08 -17.31 1.08
N ARG A 66 9.33 -18.43 1.16
CA ARG A 66 8.41 -18.76 2.25
C ARG A 66 9.09 -18.45 3.59
N GLY A 67 8.58 -17.49 4.37
CA GLY A 67 8.87 -17.47 5.82
C GLY A 67 9.44 -16.20 6.44
N TRP A 68 9.40 -15.03 5.80
CA TRP A 68 9.67 -13.77 6.51
C TRP A 68 8.39 -13.11 7.00
N SER A 69 8.32 -12.85 8.31
CA SER A 69 7.17 -12.24 8.97
C SER A 69 7.01 -10.79 8.52
N PHE A 70 5.77 -10.36 8.24
CA PHE A 70 5.43 -8.99 7.84
C PHE A 70 5.97 -7.91 8.78
N GLY A 71 6.19 -8.23 10.06
CA GLY A 71 6.84 -7.35 11.04
C GLY A 71 8.21 -6.87 10.56
N SER A 72 9.04 -7.80 10.06
CA SER A 72 10.40 -7.47 9.59
C SER A 72 10.42 -6.53 8.38
N TYR A 73 9.42 -6.60 7.49
CA TYR A 73 9.34 -5.72 6.32
C TYR A 73 8.93 -4.30 6.69
N ILE A 74 7.86 -4.16 7.48
CA ILE A 74 7.38 -2.83 7.92
C ILE A 74 8.45 -2.15 8.78
N GLU A 75 9.14 -2.90 9.65
CA GLU A 75 10.27 -2.39 10.43
C GLU A 75 11.44 -1.95 9.52
N SER A 76 11.79 -2.75 8.52
CA SER A 76 12.86 -2.41 7.55
C SER A 76 12.51 -1.17 6.73
N LEU A 77 11.25 -1.05 6.30
CA LEU A 77 10.75 0.10 5.57
C LEU A 77 10.71 1.35 6.46
N ALA A 78 10.24 1.23 7.70
CA ALA A 78 10.24 2.31 8.69
C ALA A 78 11.67 2.80 8.98
N ALA A 79 12.64 1.88 9.10
CA ALA A 79 14.05 2.22 9.27
C ALA A 79 14.62 2.94 8.03
N ALA A 80 14.28 2.51 6.82
CA ALA A 80 14.69 3.15 5.58
C ALA A 80 14.10 4.56 5.44
N LEU A 81 12.80 4.72 5.71
CA LEU A 81 12.10 6.01 5.68
C LEU A 81 12.61 6.97 6.76
N SER A 82 12.91 6.47 7.96
CA SER A 82 13.52 7.26 9.03
C SER A 82 14.87 7.83 8.60
N ARG A 83 15.73 7.02 7.94
CA ARG A 83 17.02 7.48 7.42
C ARG A 83 16.90 8.51 6.29
N MET A 84 15.88 8.41 5.44
CA MET A 84 15.66 9.37 4.35
C MET A 84 15.12 10.74 4.84
N LYS A 85 14.51 10.83 6.03
CA LYS A 85 14.08 12.13 6.61
C LYS A 85 15.23 13.01 7.13
N TYR A 86 16.45 12.49 7.18
CA TYR A 86 17.65 13.20 7.67
C TYR A 86 18.64 13.56 6.55
N LEU A 87 18.23 13.44 5.29
CA LEU A 87 18.95 13.95 4.11
C LEU A 87 18.19 15.15 3.54
#